data_AF-A0A1F6CKB7-F1
#
_entry.id   AF-A0A1F6CKB7-F1
#
_cell.length_a   1.000
_cell.length_b   1.000
_cell.length_c   1.000
_cell.angle_alpha   90.00
_cell.angle_beta   90.00
_cell.angle_gamma   90.00
#
_symmetry.space_group_name_H-M   'P 1'
#
loop_
_entity.id
_entity.type
_entity.pdbx_description
1 polymer ?
#
loop_
_entity_poly.entity_id
_entity_poly.type
_entity_poly.pdbx_seq_one_letter_code
_entity_poly.pdbx_strand_id
1 'polypeptide(L)' 'MGAEVPFVVLTTTKPDKYDRYLSDVFYLPGGIDPQDVLQKGIFLNQQLLDQGLAVRFTD' A
#
# COMPACT_ATOMS: atom_id res chain seq x y z
N MET A 1 -14.96 15.51 3.88
CA MET A 1 -15.18 14.63 2.72
C MET A 1 -13.86 13.95 2.43
N GLY A 2 -13.84 12.62 2.29
CA GLY A 2 -12.64 11.90 1.84
C GLY A 2 -12.37 12.21 0.37
N ALA A 3 -11.10 12.29 -0.04
CA ALA A 3 -10.74 12.45 -1.44
C ALA A 3 -10.90 11.12 -2.18
N GLU A 4 -11.31 11.16 -3.45
CA GLU A 4 -11.53 9.97 -4.27
C GLU A 4 -10.20 9.28 -4.62
N VAL A 5 -10.17 7.97 -4.45
CA VAL A 5 -9.04 7.10 -4.80
C VAL A 5 -9.55 6.06 -5.80
N PRO A 6 -9.37 6.28 -7.11
CA PRO A 6 -9.98 5.43 -8.13
C PRO A 6 -9.34 4.04 -8.23
N PHE A 7 -8.07 3.91 -7.82
CA PHE A 7 -7.34 2.65 -7.78
C PHE A 7 -6.15 2.71 -6.80
N VAL A 8 -5.60 1.53 -6.51
CA VAL A 8 -4.36 1.35 -5.75
C VAL A 8 -3.33 0.61 -6.59
N VAL A 9 -2.05 0.77 -6.28
CA VAL A 9 -0.95 0.01 -6.86
C VAL A 9 -0.35 -0.91 -5.82
N LEU A 10 -0.05 -2.14 -6.24
CA LEU A 10 0.52 -3.18 -5.40
C LEU A 10 1.90 -3.55 -5.94
N THR A 11 2.89 -3.67 -5.07
CA THR A 11 4.10 -4.44 -5.37
C THR A 11 4.12 -5.68 -4.50
N THR A 12 4.47 -6.83 -5.08
CA THR A 12 4.58 -8.09 -4.35
C THR A 12 6.04 -8.51 -4.24
N THR A 13 6.38 -9.16 -3.13
CA THR A 13 7.64 -9.90 -3.02
C THR A 13 7.42 -11.37 -3.30
N LYS A 14 8.49 -12.18 -3.22
CA LYS A 14 8.37 -13.64 -3.26
C LYS A 14 7.39 -14.14 -2.18
N PRO A 15 6.65 -15.24 -2.45
CA PRO A 15 5.73 -15.82 -1.49
C PRO A 15 6.43 -16.23 -0.18
N ASP A 16 5.71 -16.12 0.93
CA ASP A 16 6.17 -16.55 2.26
C ASP A 16 6.22 -18.08 2.38
N LYS A 17 6.60 -18.59 3.57
CA LYS A 17 6.69 -20.03 3.87
C LYS A 17 5.35 -20.78 3.75
N TYR A 18 4.24 -20.06 3.58
CA TYR A 18 2.87 -20.59 3.43
C TYR A 18 2.27 -20.26 2.05
N ASP A 19 3.10 -19.90 1.07
CA ASP A 19 2.70 -19.56 -0.30
C ASP A 19 1.79 -18.32 -0.39
N ARG A 20 1.87 -17.42 0.59
CA ARG A 20 1.13 -16.15 0.59
C ARG A 20 2.01 -15.03 0.06
N TYR A 21 1.46 -14.21 -0.81
CA TYR A 21 2.14 -13.01 -1.28
C TYR A 21 2.05 -11.89 -0.23
N LEU A 22 3.21 -11.39 0.20
CA LEU A 22 3.28 -10.11 0.92
C LEU A 22 3.26 -8.98 -0.10
N SER A 23 2.59 -7.88 0.24
CA SER A 23 2.40 -6.76 -0.68
C SER A 23 2.55 -5.40 0.01
N ASP A 24 3.18 -4.48 -0.70
CA ASP A 24 3.17 -3.06 -0.38
C ASP A 24 2.05 -2.39 -1.16
N VAL A 25 1.24 -1.59 -0.47
CA VAL A 25 0.07 -0.92 -1.04
C VAL A 25 0.31 0.58 -1.13
N PHE A 26 0.10 1.13 -2.33
CA PHE A 26 0.26 2.56 -2.62
C PHE A 26 -1.04 3.14 -3.16
N TYR A 27 -1.36 4.36 -2.75
CA TYR A 27 -2.50 5.10 -3.29
C TYR A 27 -2.20 6.59 -3.45
N LEU A 28 -2.89 7.24 -4.38
CA LEU A 28 -2.77 8.68 -4.61
C LEU A 28 -4.16 9.25 -4.89
N PRO A 29 -4.71 10.12 -4.04
CA PRO A 29 -6.00 10.76 -4.31
C PRO A 29 -5.99 11.54 -5.63
N GLY A 30 -6.98 11.30 -6.48
CA GLY A 30 -7.03 11.86 -7.83
C GLY A 30 -5.94 11.35 -8.79
N GLY A 31 -5.20 10.31 -8.42
CA GLY A 31 -4.22 9.67 -9.29
C GLY A 31 -4.87 9.03 -10.51
N ILE A 32 -4.27 9.24 -11.69
CA ILE A 32 -4.77 8.71 -12.98
C ILE A 32 -3.76 7.73 -13.57
N ASP A 33 -2.45 7.98 -13.38
CA ASP A 33 -1.37 7.13 -13.87
C ASP A 33 -0.86 6.20 -12.73
N PRO A 34 -0.91 4.87 -12.91
CA PRO A 34 -0.33 3.90 -11.98
C PRO A 34 1.15 4.15 -11.64
N GLN A 35 1.94 4.65 -12.59
CA GLN A 35 3.35 4.91 -12.37
C GLN A 35 3.56 6.07 -11.39
N ASP A 36 2.69 7.09 -11.44
CA ASP A 36 2.68 8.19 -10.48
C ASP A 36 2.23 7.72 -9.10
N VAL A 37 1.24 6.83 -9.02
CA VAL A 37 0.81 6.25 -7.73
C VAL A 37 1.95 5.48 -7.07
N LEU A 38 2.75 4.74 -7.85
CA LEU A 38 3.88 3.99 -7.32
C LEU A 38 5.03 4.90 -6.85
N GLN A 39 5.35 5.97 -7.59
CA GLN A 39 6.51 6.82 -7.31
C GLN A 39 6.23 7.95 -6.31
N LYS A 40 5.00 8.47 -6.29
CA LYS A 40 4.61 9.68 -5.55
C LYS A 40 3.45 9.43 -4.58
N GLY A 41 2.84 8.25 -4.63
CA GLY A 41 1.71 7.89 -3.79
C GLY A 41 2.10 7.68 -2.33
N ILE A 42 1.06 7.62 -1.49
CA ILE A 42 1.16 7.34 -0.07
C ILE A 42 1.34 5.84 0.11
N PHE A 43 2.36 5.46 0.86
CA PHE A 43 2.57 4.07 1.28
C PHE A 43 1.62 3.72 2.43
N LEU A 44 0.53 3.03 2.11
CA LEU A 44 -0.56 2.75 3.05
C LEU A 44 -0.10 1.91 4.23
N ASN A 45 0.74 0.90 4.00
CA ASN A 45 1.18 0.00 5.07
C ASN A 45 1.88 0.80 6.19
N GLN A 46 2.73 1.76 5.83
CA GLN A 46 3.40 2.61 6.81
C GLN A 46 2.43 3.61 7.46
N GLN A 47 1.53 4.22 6.69
CA GLN A 47 0.53 5.13 7.25
C GLN A 47 -0.33 4.46 8.33
N LEU A 48 -0.70 3.19 8.14
CA LEU A 48 -1.47 2.43 9.13
C LEU A 48 -0.67 2.20 10.42
N LEU A 49 0.64 1.96 10.31
CA LEU A 49 1.53 1.85 11.48
C LEU A 49 1.63 3.19 12.20
N ASP A 50 1.85 4.28 11.46
CA ASP A 50 2.02 5.63 12.03
C ASP A 50 0.75 6.12 12.75
N GLN A 51 -0.42 5.70 12.26
CA GLN A 51 -1.72 6.02 12.87
C GLN A 51 -2.13 5.05 13.99
N GLY A 52 -1.31 4.03 14.30
CA GLY A 52 -1.63 3.01 15.31
C GLY A 52 -2.81 2.11 14.93
N LEU A 53 -3.16 2.05 13.65
CA LEU A 53 -4.22 1.20 13.10
C LEU A 53 -3.73 -0.21 12.76
N ALA A 54 -2.42 -0.38 12.67
CA ALA A 54 -1.76 -1.66 12.48
C ALA A 54 -0.55 -1.77 13.41
N VAL A 55 -0.09 -3.01 13.60
CA VAL A 55 1.18 -3.31 14.28
C VAL A 55 2.13 -4.00 13.32
N ARG A 56 3.44 -3.81 13.53
CA ARG A 56 4.45 -4.48 12.72
C ARG A 56 4.34 -5.99 12.90
N PHE A 57 4.24 -6.72 11.80
CA PHE A 57 4.31 -8.17 11.84
C PHE A 57 5.71 -8.62 12.25
N THR A 58 5.77 -9.53 13.21
CA THR A 58 6.99 -10.23 13.66
C THR A 58 6.66 -11.71 13.70
N ASP A 59 7.50 -12.52 13.04
CA ASP A 59 7.39 -13.98 12.99
C ASP A 59 7.72 -14.65 14.34
#